data_AF-A0A660Y7J1-F1
#
_entry.id   AF-A0A660Y7J1-F1
#
_cell.length_a   1.000
_cell.length_b   1.000
_cell.length_c   1.000
_cell.angle_alpha   90.00
_cell.angle_beta   90.00
_cell.angle_gamma   90.00
#
_symmetry.space_group_name_H-M   'P 1'
#
loop_
_entity.id
_entity.type
_entity.pdbx_description
1 polymer ?
#
loop_
_entity_poly.entity_id
_entity_poly.type
_entity_poly.pdbx_seq_one_letter_code
_entity_poly.pdbx_strand_id
1 'polypeptide(L)'
;MDLSFGYGALGSLPKIRNCRVRRVSSYDRTGGNRDFVVVEPGEALCFAEIPGAGFIRHIWLGGGSDEPYYHRKVLLRFFWDGEEEPSVEVPLGDFFGV
;
A
#
# COMPACT_ATOMS: atom_id res chain seq x y z
N MET A 1 6.67 6.17 35.89
CA MET A 1 7.83 6.96 35.44
C MET A 1 7.58 7.35 34.00
N ASP A 2 7.41 8.64 33.75
CA ASP A 2 7.36 9.15 32.37
C ASP A 2 8.79 9.14 31.84
N LEU A 3 9.14 8.09 31.10
CA LEU A 3 10.45 7.97 30.46
C LEU A 3 10.43 8.87 29.22
N SER A 4 10.86 10.11 29.38
CA SER A 4 11.10 11.01 28.26
C SER A 4 12.37 10.57 27.52
N PHE A 5 12.22 9.74 26.50
CA PHE A 5 13.32 9.27 25.66
C PHE A 5 13.73 10.33 24.62
N GLY A 6 14.26 11.46 25.07
CA GLY A 6 14.73 12.54 24.19
C GLY A 6 13.64 13.25 23.37
N TYR A 7 14.08 14.19 22.53
CA TYR A 7 13.21 14.99 21.65
C TYR A 7 13.44 14.63 20.18
N GLY A 8 12.42 14.80 19.34
CA GLY A 8 12.50 14.58 17.89
C GLY A 8 11.84 13.29 17.39
N ALA A 9 11.97 13.03 16.08
CA ALA A 9 11.24 11.96 15.37
C ALA A 9 11.46 10.55 15.96
N LEU A 10 12.65 10.29 16.52
CA LEU A 10 13.00 8.99 17.09
C LEU A 10 12.66 8.86 18.59
N GLY A 11 12.34 9.96 19.28
CA GLY A 11 12.14 9.93 20.74
C GLY A 11 10.92 9.13 21.19
N SER A 12 10.00 8.81 20.27
CA SER A 12 8.85 7.94 20.54
C SER A 12 9.04 6.49 20.08
N LEU A 13 10.20 6.14 19.51
CA LEU A 13 10.50 4.79 19.02
C LEU A 13 10.45 3.72 20.13
N PRO A 14 11.03 3.93 21.34
CA PRO A 14 11.00 2.93 22.40
C PRO A 14 9.63 2.83 23.12
N LYS A 15 8.65 3.69 22.79
CA LYS A 15 7.32 3.63 23.40
C LYS A 15 6.52 2.47 22.82
N ILE A 16 6.09 1.54 23.68
CA ILE A 16 5.12 0.50 23.33
C ILE A 16 3.79 1.17 22.98
N ARG A 17 3.19 0.75 21.86
CA ARG A 17 1.92 1.27 21.37
C ARG A 17 0.86 0.18 21.43
N ASN A 18 -0.34 0.54 21.88
CA ASN A 18 -1.50 -0.35 21.80
C ASN A 18 -2.07 -0.31 20.37
N CYS A 19 -1.43 -1.04 19.46
CA CYS A 19 -1.85 -1.15 18.07
C CYS A 19 -1.58 -2.56 17.54
N ARG A 20 -2.26 -2.95 16.47
CA ARG A 20 -1.97 -4.17 15.73
C ARG A 20 -1.37 -3.81 14.37
N VAL A 21 -0.24 -4.42 14.04
CA VAL A 21 0.35 -4.33 12.70
C VAL A 21 -0.28 -5.40 11.83
N ARG A 22 -0.66 -5.02 10.61
CA ARG A 22 -1.19 -5.91 9.58
C ARG A 22 -0.46 -5.62 8.27
N ARG A 23 -0.50 -6.59 7.35
CA ARG A 23 0.06 -6.47 6.00
C ARG A 23 -0.82 -7.25 5.04
N VAL A 24 -1.12 -6.63 3.90
CA VAL A 24 -1.63 -7.30 2.71
C VAL A 24 -0.52 -7.26 1.67
N SER A 25 -0.27 -8.37 0.97
CA SER A 25 0.74 -8.43 -0.08
C SER A 25 0.35 -9.44 -1.16
N SER A 26 1.11 -9.44 -2.25
CA SER A 26 1.00 -10.36 -3.38
C SER A 26 1.58 -11.77 -3.12
N TYR A 27 1.92 -12.11 -1.87
CA TYR A 27 2.62 -13.36 -1.55
C TYR A 27 1.90 -14.62 -2.06
N ASP A 28 2.60 -15.66 -2.44
CA ASP A 28 1.97 -16.89 -2.90
C ASP A 28 1.25 -17.59 -1.74
N ARG A 29 -0.08 -17.69 -1.80
CA ARG A 29 -0.89 -18.31 -0.73
C ARG A 29 -0.69 -19.82 -0.65
N THR A 30 -0.14 -20.46 -1.68
CA THR A 30 0.22 -21.88 -1.66
C THR A 30 1.51 -22.15 -0.89
N GLY A 31 2.28 -21.09 -0.55
CA GLY A 31 3.63 -21.19 0.00
C GLY A 31 4.73 -21.34 -1.05
N GLY A 32 4.39 -21.22 -2.34
CA GLY A 32 5.35 -21.14 -3.44
C GLY A 32 6.05 -19.77 -3.54
N ASN A 33 6.55 -19.46 -4.75
CA ASN A 33 7.34 -18.25 -5.03
C ASN A 33 6.71 -17.37 -6.12
N ARG A 34 5.41 -17.56 -6.42
CA ARG A 34 4.68 -16.69 -7.35
C ARG A 34 4.14 -15.48 -6.60
N ASP A 35 5.03 -14.70 -5.98
CA ASP A 35 4.71 -13.58 -5.09
C ASP A 35 4.29 -12.28 -5.81
N PHE A 36 3.53 -12.41 -6.91
CA PHE A 36 3.04 -11.31 -7.73
C PHE A 36 1.64 -11.63 -8.27
N VAL A 37 0.96 -10.59 -8.73
CA VAL A 37 -0.30 -10.67 -9.45
C VAL A 37 -0.11 -10.16 -10.87
N VAL A 38 -0.89 -10.68 -11.81
CA VAL A 38 -0.95 -10.19 -13.18
C VAL A 38 -2.25 -9.39 -13.32
N VAL A 39 -2.17 -8.25 -14.00
CA VAL A 39 -3.33 -7.42 -14.35
C VAL A 39 -3.28 -7.23 -15.85
N GLU A 40 -4.25 -7.79 -16.56
CA GLU A 40 -4.30 -7.74 -18.01
C GLU A 40 -4.78 -6.36 -18.51
N PRO A 41 -4.55 -6.01 -19.79
CA PRO A 41 -5.04 -4.75 -20.35
C PRO A 41 -6.55 -4.58 -20.19
N GLY A 42 -6.96 -3.47 -19.57
CA GLY A 42 -8.37 -3.15 -19.29
C GLY A 42 -8.94 -3.82 -18.04
N GLU A 43 -8.17 -4.67 -17.36
CA GLU A 43 -8.55 -5.28 -16.09
C GLU A 43 -8.35 -4.31 -14.93
N ALA A 44 -9.18 -4.45 -13.89
CA ALA A 44 -8.99 -3.84 -12.60
C ALA A 44 -8.92 -4.92 -11.52
N LEU A 45 -7.91 -4.83 -10.66
CA LEU A 45 -7.70 -5.76 -9.56
C LEU A 45 -7.72 -5.01 -8.23
N CYS A 46 -8.60 -5.44 -7.31
CA CYS A 46 -8.53 -5.01 -5.92
C CYS A 46 -7.43 -5.80 -5.19
N PHE A 47 -6.30 -5.17 -4.91
CA PHE A 47 -5.16 -5.83 -4.25
C PHE A 47 -5.19 -5.72 -2.71
N ALA A 48 -6.04 -4.87 -2.14
CA ALA A 48 -6.25 -4.78 -0.70
C ALA A 48 -7.66 -4.29 -0.36
N GLU A 49 -8.35 -5.04 0.48
CA GLU A 49 -9.60 -4.64 1.14
C GLU A 49 -9.38 -4.76 2.65
N ILE A 50 -9.51 -3.65 3.38
CA ILE A 50 -9.13 -3.57 4.78
C ILE A 50 -10.34 -3.05 5.59
N PRO A 51 -11.07 -3.92 6.29
CA PRO A 51 -12.21 -3.50 7.08
C PRO A 51 -11.79 -2.86 8.40
N GLY A 52 -12.56 -1.86 8.81
CA GLY A 52 -12.42 -1.17 10.09
C GLY A 52 -11.37 -0.05 10.09
N ALA A 53 -11.24 0.61 11.23
CA ALA A 53 -10.40 1.79 11.37
C ALA A 53 -8.89 1.45 11.42
N GLY A 54 -8.08 2.29 10.78
CA GLY A 54 -6.63 2.17 10.76
C GLY A 54 -5.98 3.27 9.93
N PHE A 55 -4.68 3.12 9.67
CA PHE A 55 -3.94 4.00 8.78
C PHE A 55 -2.85 3.21 8.06
N ILE A 56 -2.69 3.50 6.77
CA ILE A 56 -1.62 2.91 5.96
C ILE A 56 -0.36 3.75 6.18
N ARG A 57 0.69 3.12 6.71
CA ARG A 57 1.99 3.77 6.96
C ARG A 57 3.03 3.52 5.88
N HIS A 58 2.84 2.47 5.09
CA HIS A 58 3.85 2.01 4.15
C HIS A 58 3.17 1.27 3.01
N ILE A 59 3.43 1.73 1.79
CA ILE A 59 3.04 1.07 0.54
C ILE A 59 4.33 0.82 -0.23
N TRP A 60 4.49 -0.41 -0.70
CA TRP A 60 5.53 -0.77 -1.65
C TRP A 60 4.87 -1.48 -2.82
N LEU A 61 5.17 -1.00 -4.02
CA LEU A 61 4.74 -1.60 -5.27
C LEU A 61 5.98 -1.74 -6.14
N GLY A 62 6.28 -2.99 -6.49
CA GLY A 62 7.28 -3.34 -7.49
C GLY A 62 6.62 -4.15 -8.59
N GLY A 63 7.21 -4.15 -9.77
CA GLY A 63 6.65 -4.81 -10.93
C GLY A 63 7.14 -4.16 -12.21
N GLY A 64 6.73 -4.73 -13.33
CA GLY A 64 7.07 -4.23 -14.65
C GLY A 64 6.13 -4.81 -15.68
N SER A 65 6.21 -4.26 -16.87
CA SER A 65 5.48 -4.71 -18.05
C SER A 65 6.35 -4.41 -19.26
N ASP A 66 6.16 -5.18 -20.34
CA ASP A 66 6.76 -4.87 -21.63
C ASP A 66 6.12 -3.63 -22.30
N GLU A 67 5.05 -3.08 -21.71
CA GLU A 67 4.45 -1.80 -22.09
C GLU A 67 5.37 -0.62 -21.71
N PRO A 68 5.93 0.13 -22.69
CA PRO A 68 6.90 1.20 -22.42
C PRO A 68 6.39 2.32 -21.51
N TYR A 69 5.07 2.54 -21.49
CA TYR A 69 4.44 3.60 -20.68
C TYR A 69 3.67 3.06 -19.48
N TYR A 70 4.03 1.87 -18.98
CA TYR A 70 3.36 1.19 -17.86
C TYR A 70 3.09 2.11 -16.66
N HIS A 71 4.08 2.92 -16.26
CA HIS A 71 3.95 3.87 -15.14
C HIS A 71 2.87 4.95 -15.35
N ARG A 72 2.53 5.27 -16.59
CA ARG A 72 1.48 6.24 -16.95
C ARG A 72 0.14 5.60 -17.27
N LYS A 73 0.14 4.30 -17.61
CA LYS A 73 -1.05 3.57 -18.08
C LYS A 73 -1.74 2.74 -17.00
N VAL A 74 -1.04 2.38 -15.92
CA VAL A 74 -1.67 1.76 -14.75
C VAL A 74 -2.16 2.83 -13.79
N LEU A 75 -3.44 2.78 -13.44
CA LEU A 75 -4.06 3.68 -12.46
C LEU A 75 -4.10 3.01 -11.08
N LEU A 76 -3.71 3.76 -10.05
CA LEU A 76 -3.99 3.42 -8.66
C LEU A 76 -5.26 4.12 -8.21
N ARG A 77 -6.13 3.37 -7.53
CA ARG A 77 -7.34 3.87 -6.92
C ARG A 77 -7.41 3.50 -5.44
N PHE A 78 -7.67 4.48 -4.58
CA PHE A 78 -7.96 4.25 -3.17
C PHE A 78 -9.33 4.82 -2.82
N PHE A 79 -10.10 4.01 -2.09
CA PHE A 79 -11.45 4.32 -1.63
C PHE A 79 -11.45 4.22 -0.11
N TRP A 80 -11.95 5.25 0.56
CA TRP A 80 -12.04 5.29 2.03
C TRP A 80 -13.50 5.26 2.50
N ASP A 81 -13.73 4.61 3.64
CA ASP A 81 -15.01 4.68 4.37
C ASP A 81 -16.28 4.35 3.54
N GLY A 82 -16.14 3.50 2.51
CA GLY A 82 -17.24 3.03 1.68
C GLY A 82 -17.71 4.00 0.59
N GLU A 83 -16.88 4.98 0.23
CA GLU A 83 -17.17 5.91 -0.86
C GLU A 83 -17.26 5.23 -2.24
N GLU A 84 -18.12 5.77 -3.11
CA GLU A 84 -18.29 5.27 -4.49
C GLU A 84 -17.23 5.83 -5.45
N GLU A 85 -16.74 7.04 -5.19
CA GLU A 85 -15.70 7.71 -5.98
C GLU A 85 -14.34 7.63 -5.27
N PRO A 86 -13.23 7.37 -5.99
CA PRO A 86 -11.94 7.23 -5.35
C PRO A 86 -11.40 8.57 -4.83
N SER A 87 -11.04 8.62 -3.54
CA SER A 87 -10.29 9.74 -2.96
C SER A 87 -8.88 9.92 -3.55
N VAL A 88 -8.30 8.86 -4.11
CA VAL A 88 -7.04 8.92 -4.87
C VAL A 88 -7.23 8.18 -6.18
N GLU A 89 -7.05 8.86 -7.31
CA GLU A 89 -7.01 8.26 -8.64
C GLU A 89 -5.87 8.89 -9.44
N VAL A 90 -4.76 8.18 -9.58
CA VAL A 90 -3.55 8.69 -10.24
C VAL A 90 -2.82 7.59 -10.99
N PRO A 91 -2.02 7.91 -12.03
CA PRO A 91 -1.09 6.95 -12.59
C PRO A 91 -0.09 6.44 -11.55
N LEU A 92 0.29 5.17 -11.67
CA LEU A 92 1.21 4.49 -10.75
C LEU A 92 2.51 5.26 -10.59
N GLY A 93 3.09 5.74 -11.68
CA GLY A 93 4.34 6.51 -11.66
C GLY A 93 4.21 7.84 -10.92
N ASP A 94 3.12 8.57 -11.18
CA ASP A 94 2.87 9.87 -10.56
C ASP A 94 2.72 9.76 -9.04
N PHE A 95 2.09 8.70 -8.55
CA PHE A 95 1.97 8.45 -7.11
C PHE A 95 3.34 8.32 -6.42
N PHE A 96 4.31 7.70 -7.09
CA PHE A 96 5.66 7.46 -6.56
C PHE A 96 6.71 8.47 -7.03
N GLY A 97 6.33 9.45 -7.86
CA GLY A 97 7.23 10.48 -8.37
C GLY A 97 8.27 9.98 -9.37
N VAL A 98 7.91 9.03 -10.24
CA VAL A 98 8.77 8.47 -11.30
C VAL A 98 8.31 8.81 -12.71
#